data_AF-A2C2L4-F1
#
_entry.id   AF-A2C2L4-F1
#
_cell.length_a   1.000
_cell.length_b   1.000
_cell.length_c   1.000
_cell.angle_alpha   90.00
_cell.angle_beta   90.00
_cell.angle_gamma   90.00
#
_symmetry.space_group_name_H-M   'P 1'
#
loop_
_entity.id
_entity.type
_entity.pdbx_description
1 polymer ?
#
loop_
_entity_poly.entity_id
_entity_poly.type
_entity_poly.pdbx_seq_one_letter_code
_entity_poly.pdbx_strand_id
1 'polypeptide(L)'
;MVFFLKRLLLPLIGLLLLPSVVTSGHLGTKKELIITTESTKQSIDLAKHLTEQGVVKYSAYWCPNCLYQSELFGKQAYEELNVVECARDGKNSQTQLCIDKKIEGFPSWEINGKIIIGAKTLKDLSELTGYRSGSD
;
A
#
# COMPACT_ATOMS: atom_id res chain seq x y z
N MET A 1 -35.34 37.17 55.33
CA MET A 1 -35.79 35.88 55.91
C MET A 1 -35.55 34.83 54.82
N VAL A 2 -34.56 33.92 54.82
CA VAL A 2 -33.61 33.35 55.79
C VAL A 2 -32.34 32.95 55.01
N PHE A 3 -31.18 33.06 55.65
CA PHE A 3 -29.85 32.68 55.17
C PHE A 3 -29.54 31.17 55.33
N PHE A 4 -28.41 30.73 54.72
CA PHE A 4 -27.52 29.64 55.16
C PHE A 4 -28.07 28.20 55.02
N LEU A 5 -27.32 27.12 54.85
CA LEU A 5 -25.90 26.78 54.63
C LEU A 5 -25.88 25.24 54.70
N LYS A 6 -25.29 24.54 53.74
CA LYS A 6 -24.32 23.46 53.99
C LYS A 6 -23.90 22.76 52.70
N ARG A 7 -22.64 23.01 52.33
CA ARG A 7 -21.79 22.00 51.70
C ARG A 7 -21.81 20.74 52.57
N LEU A 8 -21.96 19.57 51.96
CA LEU A 8 -21.39 18.34 52.49
C LEU A 8 -20.52 17.71 51.39
N LEU A 9 -19.32 17.28 51.80
CA LEU A 9 -18.26 16.69 51.00
C LEU A 9 -18.56 15.20 50.70
N LEU A 10 -17.93 14.72 49.61
CA LEU A 10 -17.92 13.41 48.91
C LEU A 10 -17.97 12.09 49.73
N PRO A 11 -18.29 10.96 49.05
CA PRO A 11 -17.24 9.98 48.70
C PRO A 11 -17.27 9.63 47.19
N LEU A 12 -16.14 9.65 46.49
CA LEU A 12 -15.25 8.51 46.20
C LEU A 12 -15.95 7.25 45.65
N ILE A 13 -15.47 6.83 44.47
CA ILE A 13 -15.51 5.47 43.91
C ILE A 13 -16.75 5.12 43.07
N GLY A 14 -16.59 5.31 41.77
CA GLY A 14 -17.23 4.52 40.73
C GLY A 14 -16.20 4.26 39.65
N LEU A 15 -15.27 3.33 39.92
CA LEU A 15 -14.36 2.74 38.95
C LEU A 15 -15.22 2.06 37.87
N LEU A 16 -15.69 2.84 36.90
CA LEU A 16 -16.34 2.31 35.71
C LEU A 16 -15.27 1.54 34.96
N LEU A 17 -15.41 0.22 35.02
CA LEU A 17 -14.71 -0.77 34.24
C LEU A 17 -14.67 -0.28 32.80
N LEU A 18 -13.53 0.28 32.37
CA LEU A 18 -13.23 0.37 30.96
C LEU A 18 -13.37 -1.07 30.47
N PRO A 19 -14.27 -1.39 29.52
CA PRO A 19 -14.17 -2.67 28.86
C PRO A 19 -12.73 -2.71 28.36
N SER A 20 -11.95 -3.67 28.87
CA SER A 20 -10.62 -3.94 28.35
C SER A 20 -10.80 -3.95 26.85
N VAL A 21 -10.28 -2.93 26.17
CA VAL A 21 -10.15 -2.98 24.73
C VAL A 21 -9.42 -4.28 24.54
N VAL A 22 -10.13 -5.26 23.97
CA VAL A 22 -9.49 -6.48 23.51
C VAL A 22 -8.64 -5.97 22.37
N THR A 23 -7.43 -5.54 22.70
CA THR A 23 -6.34 -5.48 21.74
C THR A 23 -6.13 -6.94 21.41
N SER A 24 -6.93 -7.44 20.47
CA SER A 24 -6.62 -8.67 19.76
C SER A 24 -5.30 -8.40 19.09
N GLY A 25 -4.22 -8.67 19.83
CA GLY A 25 -2.90 -8.88 19.28
C GLY A 25 -2.98 -10.14 18.44
N HIS A 26 -3.55 -10.02 17.25
CA HIS A 26 -3.17 -10.92 16.17
C HIS A 26 -1.70 -10.65 15.93
N LEU A 27 -0.84 -11.55 16.40
CA LEU A 27 0.58 -11.58 16.07
C LEU A 27 0.73 -11.62 14.54
N GLY A 28 0.83 -10.44 13.92
CA GLY A 28 2.09 -9.94 13.39
C GLY A 28 2.72 -10.66 12.20
N THR A 29 2.01 -11.49 11.43
CA THR A 29 2.51 -11.82 10.09
C THR A 29 2.33 -10.60 9.19
N LYS A 30 3.46 -10.04 8.74
CA LYS A 30 3.48 -8.91 7.81
C LYS A 30 2.85 -9.37 6.50
N LYS A 31 1.59 -8.96 6.26
CA LYS A 31 0.83 -9.26 5.04
C LYS A 31 1.29 -8.36 3.91
N GLU A 32 2.49 -8.64 3.43
CA GLU A 32 3.13 -7.90 2.34
C GLU A 32 3.65 -8.86 1.27
N LEU A 33 3.88 -8.31 0.09
CA LEU A 33 4.48 -9.02 -1.02
C LEU A 33 5.98 -9.19 -0.76
N ILE A 34 6.49 -10.43 -0.80
CA ILE A 34 7.91 -10.73 -0.62
C ILE A 34 8.55 -11.00 -1.98
N ILE A 35 9.51 -10.17 -2.36
CA ILE A 35 10.25 -10.28 -3.64
C ILE A 35 11.60 -10.93 -3.35
N THR A 36 11.96 -11.91 -4.17
CA THR A 36 13.13 -12.77 -3.94
C THR A 36 14.24 -12.54 -4.96
N THR A 37 13.91 -12.11 -6.17
CA THR A 37 14.86 -11.79 -7.24
C THR A 37 15.64 -10.51 -6.95
N GLU A 38 16.87 -10.48 -7.46
CA GLU A 38 17.73 -9.29 -7.42
C GLU A 38 17.43 -8.38 -8.62
N SER A 39 17.54 -7.08 -8.39
CA SER A 39 17.35 -6.10 -9.46
C SER A 39 18.58 -6.00 -10.34
N THR A 40 18.37 -5.59 -11.59
CA THR A 40 19.46 -5.15 -12.47
C THR A 40 19.54 -3.62 -12.44
N LYS A 41 20.65 -3.06 -12.91
CA LYS A 41 20.75 -1.60 -13.11
C LYS A 41 19.59 -1.09 -13.99
N GLN A 42 19.27 -1.82 -15.05
CA GLN A 42 18.21 -1.45 -16.01
C GLN A 42 16.83 -1.43 -15.36
N SER A 43 16.52 -2.41 -14.49
CA SER A 43 15.22 -2.42 -13.80
C SER A 43 15.10 -1.32 -12.75
N ILE A 44 16.19 -0.97 -12.06
CA ILE A 44 16.25 0.16 -11.13
C ILE A 44 16.00 1.48 -11.87
N ASP A 45 16.72 1.71 -12.97
CA ASP A 45 16.59 2.94 -13.75
C ASP A 45 15.17 3.08 -14.33
N LEU A 46 14.60 1.99 -14.84
CA LEU A 46 13.21 1.98 -15.30
C LEU A 46 12.24 2.28 -14.15
N ALA A 47 12.39 1.65 -12.99
CA ALA A 47 11.51 1.89 -11.85
C ALA A 47 11.52 3.36 -11.40
N LYS A 48 12.70 3.98 -11.36
CA LYS A 48 12.84 5.42 -11.08
C LYS A 48 12.14 6.27 -12.11
N HIS A 49 12.34 5.99 -13.41
CA HIS A 49 11.61 6.68 -14.48
C HIS A 49 10.10 6.55 -14.32
N LEU A 50 9.59 5.34 -14.06
CA LEU A 50 8.15 5.13 -13.84
C LEU A 50 7.62 5.99 -12.69
N THR A 51 8.37 6.04 -11.58
CA THR A 51 8.02 6.85 -10.41
C THR A 51 8.06 8.35 -10.72
N GLU A 52 9.06 8.83 -11.45
CA GLU A 52 9.17 10.22 -11.92
C GLU A 52 8.01 10.61 -12.85
N GLN A 53 7.54 9.68 -13.68
CA GLN A 53 6.37 9.87 -14.55
C GLN A 53 5.03 9.74 -13.80
N GLY A 54 5.04 9.53 -12.48
CA GLY A 54 3.83 9.38 -11.67
C GLY A 54 3.04 8.11 -11.98
N VAL A 55 3.69 7.09 -12.54
CA VAL A 55 3.07 5.78 -12.81
C VAL A 55 2.80 5.09 -11.48
N VAL A 56 1.60 4.50 -11.33
CA VAL A 56 1.20 3.79 -10.10
C VAL A 56 0.87 2.33 -10.42
N LYS A 57 1.42 1.41 -9.63
CA LYS A 57 1.04 -0.01 -9.65
C LYS A 57 0.05 -0.30 -8.52
N TYR A 58 -1.16 -0.70 -8.87
CA TYR A 58 -2.14 -1.23 -7.93
C TYR A 58 -1.93 -2.74 -7.78
N SER A 59 -1.73 -3.18 -6.55
CA SER A 59 -1.25 -4.53 -6.22
C SER A 59 -2.06 -5.10 -5.04
N ALA A 60 -2.11 -6.42 -4.93
CA ALA A 60 -2.55 -7.08 -3.71
C ALA A 60 -1.45 -8.06 -3.26
N TYR A 61 -1.10 -8.09 -1.98
CA TYR A 61 0.02 -8.91 -1.50
C TYR A 61 -0.14 -10.42 -1.79
N TRP A 62 -1.37 -10.92 -1.83
CA TRP A 62 -1.69 -12.33 -2.07
C TRP A 62 -1.81 -12.68 -3.57
N CYS A 63 -1.69 -11.69 -4.47
CA CYS A 63 -1.94 -11.88 -5.89
C CYS A 63 -0.69 -12.42 -6.60
N PRO A 64 -0.77 -13.60 -7.28
CA PRO A 64 0.39 -14.24 -7.91
C PRO A 64 0.93 -13.44 -9.10
N ASN A 65 0.06 -12.83 -9.91
CA ASN A 65 0.50 -11.96 -11.01
C ASN A 65 1.18 -10.68 -10.51
N CYS A 66 0.83 -10.24 -9.30
CA CYS A 66 1.44 -9.09 -8.65
C CYS A 66 2.83 -9.44 -8.17
N LEU A 67 3.03 -10.64 -7.63
CA LEU A 67 4.35 -11.17 -7.32
C LEU A 67 5.18 -11.29 -8.59
N TYR A 68 4.67 -11.97 -9.63
CA TYR A 68 5.34 -12.09 -10.92
C TYR A 68 5.79 -10.74 -11.49
N GLN A 69 4.88 -9.76 -11.55
CA GLN A 69 5.20 -8.41 -12.01
C GLN A 69 6.34 -7.75 -11.21
N SER A 70 6.38 -7.99 -9.90
CA SER A 70 7.36 -7.39 -8.99
C SER A 70 8.71 -8.10 -9.07
N GLU A 71 8.72 -9.42 -9.29
CA GLU A 71 9.92 -10.21 -9.55
C GLU A 71 10.58 -9.85 -10.90
N LEU A 72 9.85 -9.28 -11.86
CA LEU A 72 10.49 -8.72 -13.07
C LEU A 72 11.39 -7.51 -12.75
N PHE A 73 11.09 -6.77 -11.67
CA PHE A 73 11.89 -5.63 -11.23
C PHE A 73 13.00 -6.04 -10.27
N GLY A 74 12.72 -6.99 -9.37
CA GLY A 74 13.59 -7.36 -8.25
C GLY A 74 13.49 -6.39 -7.07
N LYS A 75 14.11 -6.75 -5.94
CA LYS A 75 13.95 -6.07 -4.64
C LYS A 75 14.17 -4.57 -4.70
N GLN A 76 15.34 -4.13 -5.18
CA GLN A 76 15.76 -2.72 -5.11
C GLN A 76 14.92 -1.85 -6.04
N ALA A 77 14.71 -2.28 -7.28
CA ALA A 77 13.89 -1.56 -8.23
C ALA A 77 12.42 -1.49 -7.78
N TYR A 78 11.92 -2.52 -7.12
CA TYR A 78 10.56 -2.50 -6.60
C TYR A 78 10.34 -1.44 -5.52
N GLU A 79 11.34 -1.22 -4.65
CA GLU A 79 11.29 -0.20 -3.61
C GLU A 79 11.20 1.23 -4.19
N GLU A 80 11.66 1.43 -5.42
CA GLU A 80 11.56 2.70 -6.13
C GLU A 80 10.16 2.95 -6.71
N LEU A 81 9.33 1.91 -6.91
CA LEU A 81 8.01 2.03 -7.56
C LEU A 81 6.95 2.66 -6.64
N ASN A 82 6.09 3.49 -7.21
CA ASN A 82 4.83 3.86 -6.57
C ASN A 82 3.86 2.67 -6.56
N VAL A 83 3.77 1.95 -5.45
CA VAL A 83 2.87 0.81 -5.28
C VAL A 83 1.76 1.11 -4.28
N VAL A 84 0.53 0.84 -4.70
CA VAL A 84 -0.67 0.89 -3.84
C VAL A 84 -1.08 -0.54 -3.48
N GLU A 85 -1.08 -0.85 -2.19
CA GLU A 85 -1.61 -2.11 -1.66
C GLU A 85 -3.13 -2.04 -1.51
N CYS A 86 -3.85 -2.86 -2.27
CA CYS A 86 -5.31 -2.85 -2.37
C CYS A 86 -6.01 -3.91 -1.51
N ALA A 87 -5.30 -4.91 -0.97
CA ALA A 87 -5.91 -5.90 -0.09
C ALA A 87 -6.27 -5.26 1.27
N ARG A 88 -7.50 -5.48 1.75
CA ARG A 88 -8.03 -4.87 2.99
C ARG A 88 -7.18 -5.13 4.22
N ASP A 89 -6.55 -6.30 4.24
CA ASP A 89 -5.70 -6.80 5.32
C ASP A 89 -4.21 -6.71 4.98
N GLY A 90 -3.85 -6.12 3.83
CA GLY A 90 -2.48 -5.87 3.44
C GLY A 90 -1.81 -4.81 4.33
N LYS A 91 -0.49 -4.90 4.45
CA LYS A 91 0.30 -3.89 5.15
C LYS A 91 0.12 -2.52 4.48
N ASN A 92 -0.19 -1.49 5.27
CA ASN A 92 -0.43 -0.12 4.79
C ASN A 92 -1.48 -0.07 3.66
N SER A 93 -2.52 -0.91 3.78
CA SER A 93 -3.59 -1.00 2.80
C SER A 93 -4.23 0.36 2.50
N GLN A 94 -4.49 0.58 1.22
CA GLN A 94 -5.23 1.70 0.67
C GLN A 94 -6.45 1.19 -0.12
N THR A 95 -7.14 0.14 0.37
CA THR A 95 -8.29 -0.45 -0.34
C THR A 95 -9.32 0.57 -0.81
N GLN A 96 -9.65 1.58 0.00
CA GLN A 96 -10.64 2.58 -0.39
C GLN A 96 -10.21 3.36 -1.65
N LEU A 97 -8.94 3.74 -1.75
CA LEU A 97 -8.39 4.36 -2.95
C LEU A 97 -8.58 3.47 -4.18
N CYS A 98 -8.32 2.15 -4.05
CA CYS A 98 -8.49 1.21 -5.15
C CYS A 98 -9.97 1.06 -5.56
N ILE A 99 -10.91 1.11 -4.61
CA ILE A 99 -12.36 1.12 -4.88
C ILE A 99 -12.75 2.39 -5.63
N ASP A 100 -12.30 3.56 -5.16
CA ASP A 100 -12.63 4.86 -5.75
C ASP A 100 -12.05 4.99 -7.18
N LYS A 101 -10.86 4.41 -7.41
CA LYS A 101 -10.21 4.29 -8.71
C LYS A 101 -10.81 3.20 -9.61
N LYS A 102 -11.79 2.42 -9.11
CA LYS A 102 -12.45 1.32 -9.82
C LYS A 102 -11.46 0.30 -10.37
N ILE A 103 -10.50 -0.14 -9.54
CA ILE A 103 -9.54 -1.18 -9.93
C ILE A 103 -10.27 -2.54 -10.01
N GLU A 104 -10.37 -3.08 -11.22
CA GLU A 104 -11.12 -4.33 -11.50
C GLU A 104 -10.26 -5.59 -11.43
N GLY A 105 -8.92 -5.45 -11.42
CA GLY A 105 -8.00 -6.60 -11.38
C GLY A 105 -6.58 -6.22 -10.98
N PHE A 106 -5.78 -7.22 -10.61
CA PHE A 106 -4.40 -7.02 -10.17
C PHE A 106 -3.38 -7.86 -10.96
N PRO A 107 -2.15 -7.33 -11.17
CA PRO A 107 -1.81 -5.93 -10.96
C PRO A 107 -2.55 -5.05 -11.98
N SER A 108 -2.70 -3.77 -11.66
CA SER A 108 -3.11 -2.75 -12.63
C SER A 108 -2.13 -1.59 -12.60
N TRP A 109 -1.93 -0.95 -13.74
CA TRP A 109 -1.03 0.19 -13.89
C TRP A 109 -1.85 1.44 -14.25
N GLU A 110 -1.69 2.52 -13.50
CA GLU A 110 -2.16 3.84 -13.90
C GLU A 110 -1.02 4.59 -14.58
N ILE A 111 -1.20 4.86 -15.87
CA ILE A 111 -0.24 5.56 -16.71
C ILE A 111 -0.99 6.69 -17.40
N ASN A 112 -0.57 7.94 -17.20
CA ASN A 112 -1.23 9.13 -17.75
C ASN A 112 -2.75 9.15 -17.48
N GLY A 113 -3.15 8.78 -16.25
CA GLY A 113 -4.54 8.73 -15.80
C GLY A 113 -5.39 7.58 -16.37
N LYS A 114 -4.80 6.66 -17.16
CA LYS A 114 -5.49 5.48 -17.70
C LYS A 114 -5.10 4.23 -16.92
N ILE A 115 -6.09 3.43 -16.53
CA ILE A 115 -5.88 2.13 -15.91
C ILE A 115 -5.67 1.05 -16.98
N ILE A 116 -4.56 0.33 -16.89
CA ILE A 116 -4.20 -0.78 -17.76
C ILE A 116 -4.05 -2.03 -16.89
N ILE A 117 -4.96 -2.99 -17.08
CA ILE A 117 -5.04 -4.20 -16.25
C ILE A 117 -3.98 -5.23 -16.68
N GLY A 118 -3.47 -5.97 -15.71
CA GLY A 118 -2.62 -7.14 -15.87
C GLY A 118 -1.13 -6.84 -15.88
N ALA A 119 -0.34 -7.90 -15.73
CA ALA A 119 1.11 -7.82 -15.81
C ALA A 119 1.59 -7.24 -17.16
N LYS A 120 2.75 -6.60 -17.13
CA LYS A 120 3.44 -5.96 -18.26
C LYS A 120 4.92 -6.29 -18.16
N THR A 121 5.53 -6.61 -19.29
CA THR A 121 6.99 -6.78 -19.33
C THR A 121 7.66 -5.44 -19.04
N LEU A 122 8.94 -5.46 -18.64
CA LEU A 122 9.71 -4.22 -18.48
C LEU A 122 9.78 -3.43 -19.80
N LYS A 123 9.82 -4.13 -20.94
CA LYS A 123 9.77 -3.52 -22.28
C LYS A 123 8.44 -2.82 -22.53
N ASP A 124 7.31 -3.47 -22.24
CA ASP A 124 5.99 -2.84 -22.41
C ASP A 124 5.86 -1.58 -21.56
N LEU A 125 6.31 -1.63 -20.30
CA LEU A 125 6.30 -0.46 -19.42
C LEU A 125 7.20 0.65 -19.94
N SER A 126 8.35 0.30 -20.50
CA SER A 126 9.24 1.27 -21.14
C SER A 126 8.56 1.94 -22.33
N GLU A 127 7.93 1.16 -23.23
CA GLU A 127 7.24 1.66 -24.42
C GLU A 127 6.03 2.53 -24.06
N LEU A 128 5.23 2.11 -23.07
CA LEU A 128 4.06 2.85 -22.58
C LEU A 128 4.42 4.20 -21.95
N THR A 129 5.66 4.35 -21.46
CA THR A 129 6.11 5.54 -20.72
C THR A 129 7.23 6.31 -21.44
N GLY A 130 7.54 5.91 -22.68
CA GLY A 130 8.58 6.55 -23.48
C GLY A 130 10.00 6.42 -22.90
N TYR A 131 10.23 5.48 -21.98
CA TYR A 131 11.56 5.22 -21.46
C TYR A 131 12.45 4.65 -22.56
N ARG A 132 13.57 5.32 -22.81
CA ARG A 132 14.63 4.82 -23.68
C ARG A 132 15.80 4.50 -22.76
N SER A 133 16.05 3.21 -22.52
CA SER A 133 17.33 2.81 -21.94
C SER A 133 18.42 3.38 -22.86
N GLY A 134 19.35 4.15 -22.28
CA GLY A 134 20.47 4.70 -23.03
C GLY A 134 21.05 3.62 -23.94
N SER A 135 21.13 3.94 -25.23
CA SER A 135 21.60 3.10 -26.32
C SER A 135 22.69 2.12 -25.88
N ASP A 136 22.47 0.84 -26.16
CA ASP A 136 23.58 -0.09 -26.41
C ASP A 136 24.45 0.44 -27.58
#